data_AF-A0A377XFS6-F1
#
_entry.id   AF-A0A377XFS6-F1
#
_cell.length_a   1.000
_cell.length_b   1.000
_cell.length_c   1.000
_cell.angle_alpha   90.00
_cell.angle_beta   90.00
_cell.angle_gamma   90.00
#
_symmetry.space_group_name_H-M   'P 1'
#
loop_
_entity.id
_entity.type
_entity.pdbx_description
1 polymer ?
#
loop_
_entity_poly.entity_id
_entity_poly.type
_entity_poly.pdbx_seq_one_letter_code
_entity_poly.pdbx_strand_id
1 'polypeptide(L)'
;MAEFLGTGLLIFFGAGCVAALRVAGASFGQWEISIIWGLGVAMAIYLTAGVSGAHLNPAVTIALWLFACFERRKVLPFIVAQTAGAFCAAALVYGLYRQLFLDLEQSQHIVRALPPVLTWPGSFPRTRIHISLLYKRLPWRPPSRQS
;
A
#
# COMPACT_ATOMS: atom_id res chain seq x y z
N MET A 1 4.42 18.25 11.74
CA MET A 1 3.44 17.38 12.45
C MET A 1 2.17 17.16 11.62
N ALA A 2 1.58 18.22 11.03
CA ALA A 2 0.41 18.07 10.14
C ALA A 2 0.63 17.05 9.02
N GLU A 3 1.69 17.18 8.22
CA GLU A 3 2.02 16.23 7.14
C GLU A 3 2.20 14.78 7.62
N PHE A 4 2.77 14.56 8.81
CA PHE A 4 2.90 13.23 9.39
C PHE A 4 1.53 12.60 9.68
N LEU A 5 0.64 13.36 10.32
CA LEU A 5 -0.70 12.90 10.68
C LEU A 5 -1.58 12.74 9.44
N GLY A 6 -1.51 13.67 8.48
CA GLY A 6 -2.28 13.59 7.23
C GLY A 6 -1.86 12.40 6.37
N THR A 7 -0.56 12.22 6.10
CA THR A 7 -0.09 11.07 5.32
C THR A 7 -0.33 9.76 6.09
N GLY A 8 -0.19 9.77 7.41
CA GLY A 8 -0.54 8.64 8.25
C GLY A 8 -2.02 8.25 8.14
N LEU A 9 -2.93 9.22 8.21
CA LEU A 9 -4.38 8.99 8.09
C LEU A 9 -4.76 8.44 6.71
N LEU A 10 -4.20 9.01 5.65
CA LEU A 10 -4.39 8.55 4.27
C LEU A 10 -3.97 7.09 4.13
N ILE A 11 -2.76 6.74 4.59
CA ILE A 11 -2.24 5.36 4.51
C ILE A 11 -3.02 4.42 5.43
N PHE A 12 -3.47 4.87 6.60
CA PHE A 12 -4.24 4.05 7.52
C PHE A 12 -5.56 3.57 6.88
N PHE A 13 -6.32 4.47 6.26
CA PHE A 13 -7.56 4.07 5.56
C PHE A 13 -7.29 3.29 4.28
N GLY A 14 -6.33 3.75 3.46
CA GLY A 14 -6.02 3.12 2.18
C GLY A 14 -5.43 1.70 2.32
N ALA A 15 -4.42 1.53 3.17
CA ALA A 15 -3.85 0.22 3.43
C ALA A 15 -4.79 -0.65 4.28
N GLY A 16 -5.57 -0.05 5.18
CA GLY A 16 -6.55 -0.77 6.01
C GLY A 16 -7.64 -1.46 5.19
N CYS A 17 -8.22 -0.78 4.19
CA CYS A 17 -9.25 -1.39 3.35
C CYS A 17 -8.69 -2.51 2.45
N VAL A 18 -7.45 -2.37 1.99
CA VAL A 18 -6.76 -3.43 1.22
C VAL A 18 -6.42 -4.62 2.13
N ALA A 19 -5.99 -4.38 3.37
CA ALA A 19 -5.76 -5.45 4.35
C ALA A 19 -7.05 -6.21 4.67
N ALA A 20 -8.17 -5.49 4.85
CA ALA A 20 -9.49 -6.09 5.04
C ALA A 20 -9.91 -6.97 3.86
N LEU A 21 -9.73 -6.49 2.63
CA LEU A 21 -10.00 -7.27 1.41
C LEU A 21 -9.17 -8.56 1.35
N ARG A 22 -7.88 -8.48 1.66
CA ARG A 22 -6.92 -9.57 1.41
C ARG A 22 -6.89 -10.61 2.51
N VAL A 23 -7.04 -10.18 3.76
CA VAL A 23 -6.73 -11.02 4.92
C VAL A 23 -7.95 -11.22 5.82
N ALA A 24 -8.88 -10.26 5.87
CA ALA A 24 -10.12 -10.39 6.64
C ALA A 24 -11.30 -10.99 5.86
N GLY A 25 -11.11 -11.31 4.58
CA GLY A 25 -12.17 -11.89 3.75
C GLY A 25 -13.30 -10.91 3.41
N ALA A 26 -13.07 -9.59 3.54
CA ALA A 26 -14.04 -8.59 3.09
C ALA A 26 -14.18 -8.63 1.57
N SER A 27 -15.40 -8.44 1.07
CA SER A 27 -15.68 -8.39 -0.38
C SER A 27 -15.80 -6.93 -0.82
N PHE A 28 -14.69 -6.36 -1.31
CA PHE A 28 -14.69 -5.05 -1.94
C PHE A 28 -14.40 -5.16 -3.43
N GLY A 29 -15.20 -4.49 -4.25
CA GLY A 29 -14.89 -4.27 -5.65
C GLY A 29 -13.92 -3.10 -5.85
N GLN A 30 -13.55 -2.87 -7.10
CA GLN A 30 -12.63 -1.79 -7.46
C GLN A 30 -13.20 -0.41 -7.10
N TRP A 31 -14.52 -0.23 -7.23
CA TRP A 31 -15.21 1.02 -6.92
C TRP A 31 -15.13 1.36 -5.42
N GLU A 32 -15.42 0.38 -4.57
CA GLU A 32 -15.44 0.51 -3.11
C GLU A 32 -14.05 0.85 -2.57
N ILE A 33 -13.01 0.19 -3.10
CA ILE A 33 -11.62 0.50 -2.72
C ILE A 33 -11.29 1.94 -3.14
N SER A 34 -11.64 2.32 -4.38
CA SER A 34 -11.33 3.65 -4.91
C SER A 34 -12.00 4.77 -4.11
N ILE A 35 -13.27 4.59 -3.70
CA ILE A 35 -13.96 5.61 -2.89
C ILE A 35 -13.39 5.71 -1.48
N ILE A 36 -12.98 4.59 -0.85
CA ILE A 36 -12.33 4.63 0.46
C ILE A 36 -11.00 5.40 0.41
N TRP A 37 -10.20 5.17 -0.65
CA TRP A 37 -8.98 5.94 -0.88
C TRP A 37 -9.27 7.42 -1.09
N GLY A 38 -10.27 7.77 -1.91
CA GLY A 38 -10.67 9.15 -2.16
C GLY A 38 -11.14 9.87 -0.89
N LEU A 39 -11.97 9.21 -0.08
CA LEU A 39 -12.43 9.74 1.21
C LEU A 39 -11.28 9.88 2.21
N GLY A 40 -10.37 8.91 2.26
CA GLY A 40 -9.17 8.99 3.10
C GLY A 40 -8.29 10.19 2.76
N VAL A 41 -8.08 10.46 1.47
CA VAL A 41 -7.36 11.66 0.99
C VAL A 41 -8.11 12.93 1.39
N ALA A 42 -9.43 13.00 1.15
CA ALA A 42 -10.23 14.18 1.48
C ALA A 42 -10.19 14.52 2.99
N MET A 43 -10.30 13.51 3.86
CA MET A 43 -10.18 13.67 5.31
C MET A 43 -8.79 14.14 5.72
N ALA A 44 -7.73 13.56 5.13
CA ALA A 44 -6.36 13.98 5.41
C ALA A 44 -6.10 15.43 4.98
N ILE A 45 -6.65 15.86 3.85
CA ILE A 45 -6.60 17.26 3.40
C ILE A 45 -7.34 18.15 4.38
N TYR A 46 -8.58 17.81 4.76
CA TYR A 46 -9.37 18.63 5.68
C TYR A 46 -8.67 18.83 7.04
N LEU A 47 -8.01 17.78 7.55
CA LEU A 47 -7.26 17.84 8.80
C LEU A 47 -6.00 18.73 8.71
N THR A 48 -5.34 18.80 7.56
CA THR A 48 -3.98 19.38 7.44
C THR A 48 -3.90 20.66 6.62
N ALA A 49 -4.93 20.98 5.83
CA ALA A 49 -4.95 22.12 4.92
C ALA A 49 -4.68 23.45 5.65
N GLY A 50 -5.30 23.67 6.81
CA GLY A 50 -5.14 24.91 7.58
C GLY A 50 -3.76 25.10 8.22
N VAL A 51 -2.92 24.07 8.27
CA VAL A 51 -1.62 24.12 8.96
C VAL A 51 -0.45 24.01 7.99
N SER A 52 -0.46 23.01 7.09
CA SER A 52 0.66 22.73 6.17
C SER A 52 0.32 22.91 4.70
N GLY A 53 -0.94 23.21 4.35
CA GLY A 53 -1.40 23.22 2.96
C GLY A 53 -1.65 21.83 2.37
N ALA A 54 -1.61 20.78 3.20
CA ALA A 54 -1.92 19.40 2.85
C ALA A 54 -1.17 18.87 1.62
N HIS A 55 0.17 18.85 1.66
CA HIS A 55 0.95 18.28 0.55
C HIS A 55 0.78 16.77 0.48
N LEU A 56 0.88 16.11 1.64
CA LEU A 56 0.65 14.69 1.92
C LEU A 56 1.44 13.69 1.06
N ASN A 57 2.29 14.19 0.16
CA ASN A 57 2.98 13.44 -0.87
C ASN A 57 4.31 14.16 -1.22
N PRO A 58 5.43 13.42 -1.24
CA PRO A 58 6.73 13.96 -1.65
C PRO A 58 6.73 14.56 -3.05
N ALA A 59 6.04 13.94 -4.02
CA ALA A 59 5.95 14.42 -5.38
C ALA A 59 5.22 15.77 -5.47
N VAL A 60 4.15 15.95 -4.68
CA VAL A 60 3.42 17.22 -4.59
C VAL A 60 4.30 18.29 -3.95
N THR A 61 5.04 17.94 -2.89
CA THR A 61 5.97 18.86 -2.23
C THR A 61 7.06 19.36 -3.19
N ILE A 62 7.59 18.46 -4.02
CA ILE A 62 8.60 18.81 -5.04
C ILE A 62 7.96 19.66 -6.14
N ALA A 63 6.76 19.33 -6.61
CA ALA A 63 6.06 20.12 -7.62
C ALA A 63 5.78 21.55 -7.13
N LEU A 64 5.34 21.72 -5.89
CA LEU A 64 5.10 23.04 -5.30
C LEU A 64 6.40 23.83 -5.08
N TRP A 65 7.50 23.14 -4.81
CA TRP A 65 8.82 23.77 -4.78
C TRP A 65 9.27 24.29 -6.15
N LEU A 66 9.02 23.53 -7.23
CA LEU A 66 9.41 23.91 -8.58
C LEU A 66 8.50 24.99 -9.20
N PHE A 67 7.19 24.92 -8.96
CA PHE A 67 6.20 25.71 -9.72
C PHE A 67 5.40 26.71 -8.88
N ALA A 68 5.38 26.58 -7.54
CA ALA A 68 4.54 27.38 -6.64
C ALA A 68 5.33 28.13 -5.56
N CYS A 69 6.63 28.39 -5.79
CA CYS A 69 7.52 29.15 -4.90
C CYS A 69 7.56 28.61 -3.45
N PHE A 70 7.34 27.32 -3.24
CA PHE A 70 7.44 26.71 -1.91
C PHE A 70 8.89 26.75 -1.39
N GLU A 71 9.07 27.00 -0.10
CA GLU A 71 10.39 27.21 0.48
C GLU A 71 11.26 25.94 0.43
N ARG A 72 12.39 25.98 -0.28
CA ARG A 72 13.32 24.84 -0.46
C ARG A 72 13.77 24.22 0.87
N ARG A 73 13.93 25.03 1.93
CA ARG A 73 14.36 24.57 3.26
C ARG A 73 13.31 23.67 3.94
N LYS A 74 12.04 23.80 3.56
CA LYS A 74 10.92 23.02 4.13
C LYS A 74 10.65 21.71 3.37
N VAL A 75 11.17 21.56 2.15
CA VAL A 75 10.94 20.36 1.32
C VAL A 75 11.39 19.09 2.01
N LEU A 76 12.64 19.04 2.49
CA LEU A 76 13.18 17.83 3.11
C LEU A 76 12.45 17.48 4.44
N PRO A 77 12.19 18.43 5.37
CA PRO A 77 11.34 18.17 6.53
C PRO A 77 9.94 17.63 6.19
N PHE A 78 9.31 18.11 5.11
CA PHE A 78 8.01 17.62 4.66
C PHE A 78 8.09 16.17 4.19
N ILE A 79 9.07 15.84 3.34
CA ILE A 79 9.26 14.46 2.83
C ILE A 79 9.54 13.49 3.99
N VAL A 80 10.38 13.88 4.95
CA VAL A 80 10.66 13.05 6.14
C VAL A 80 9.40 12.86 6.98
N ALA A 81 8.60 13.91 7.19
CA ALA A 81 7.35 13.80 7.92
C ALA A 81 6.33 12.88 7.21
N GLN A 82 6.19 13.00 5.89
CA GLN A 82 5.28 12.19 5.07
C GLN A 82 5.69 10.72 5.09
N THR A 83 6.98 10.43 4.88
CA THR A 83 7.51 9.05 4.88
C THR A 83 7.42 8.41 6.26
N ALA A 84 7.76 9.13 7.32
CA ALA A 84 7.60 8.63 8.69
C ALA A 84 6.12 8.38 9.03
N GLY A 85 5.22 9.27 8.60
CA GLY A 85 3.77 9.13 8.82
C GLY A 85 3.21 7.89 8.10
N ALA A 86 3.56 7.72 6.83
CA ALA A 86 3.19 6.55 6.04
C ALA A 86 3.73 5.24 6.67
N PHE A 87 4.99 5.24 7.10
CA PHE A 87 5.61 4.06 7.71
C PHE A 87 4.92 3.67 9.02
N CYS A 88 4.69 4.64 9.93
CA CYS A 88 4.01 4.38 11.20
C CYS A 88 2.58 3.90 11.00
N ALA A 89 1.84 4.48 10.04
CA ALA A 89 0.49 4.03 9.73
C ALA A 89 0.46 2.61 9.13
N ALA A 90 1.38 2.29 8.22
CA ALA A 90 1.51 0.93 7.68
C ALA A 90 1.86 -0.08 8.78
N ALA A 91 2.77 0.26 9.70
CA ALA A 91 3.11 -0.58 10.84
C ALA A 91 1.91 -0.78 11.80
N LEU A 92 1.12 0.28 12.02
CA LEU A 92 -0.11 0.21 12.82
C LEU A 92 -1.14 -0.72 12.16
N VAL A 93 -1.42 -0.55 10.86
CA VAL A 93 -2.33 -1.44 10.12
C VAL A 93 -1.85 -2.89 10.17
N TYR A 94 -0.56 -3.13 9.93
CA TYR A 94 0.00 -4.47 10.07
C TYR A 94 -0.18 -5.03 11.49
N GLY A 95 0.03 -4.22 12.54
CA GLY A 95 -0.22 -4.60 13.93
C GLY A 95 -1.67 -5.01 14.19
N LEU A 96 -2.63 -4.25 13.68
CA LEU A 96 -4.07 -4.53 13.81
C LEU A 96 -4.48 -5.82 13.10
N TYR A 97 -3.94 -6.07 11.90
CA TYR A 97 -4.23 -7.27 11.11
C TYR A 97 -3.28 -8.44 11.37
N ARG A 98 -2.36 -8.31 12.34
CA ARG A 98 -1.23 -9.24 12.52
C ARG A 98 -1.67 -10.69 12.66
N GLN A 99 -2.71 -10.95 13.45
CA GLN A 99 -3.21 -12.31 13.67
C GLN A 99 -3.73 -12.92 12.38
N LEU A 100 -4.55 -12.18 11.64
CA LEU A 100 -5.10 -12.67 10.37
C LEU A 100 -3.99 -12.93 9.33
N PHE A 101 -2.93 -12.12 9.32
CA PHE A 101 -1.78 -12.37 8.44
C PHE A 101 -1.08 -13.68 8.77
N LEU A 102 -0.93 -14.01 10.05
CA LEU A 102 -0.32 -15.27 10.49
C LEU A 102 -1.19 -16.48 10.13
N ASP A 103 -2.51 -16.37 10.31
CA ASP A 103 -3.45 -17.44 9.96
C ASP A 103 -3.47 -17.71 8.45
N LEU A 104 -3.38 -16.65 7.65
CA LEU A 104 -3.28 -16.74 6.20
C LEU A 104 -1.96 -17.40 5.77
N GLU A 105 -0.84 -17.06 6.40
CA GLU A 105 0.47 -17.65 6.12
C GLU A 105 0.52 -19.15 6.44
N GLN A 106 -0.07 -19.56 7.56
CA GLN A 106 -0.20 -20.98 7.92
C GLN A 106 -1.07 -21.74 6.91
N SER A 107 -2.19 -21.14 6.49
CA SER A 107 -3.11 -21.73 5.52
C SER A 107 -2.50 -21.84 4.11
N GLN A 108 -1.61 -20.90 3.75
CA GLN A 108 -1.00 -20.85 2.42
C GLN A 108 0.44 -21.39 2.37
N HIS A 109 0.97 -21.93 3.48
CA HIS A 109 2.36 -22.41 3.62
C HIS A 109 3.42 -21.36 3.17
N ILE A 110 3.19 -20.08 3.48
CA ILE A 110 4.11 -18.99 3.10
C ILE A 110 5.14 -18.77 4.23
N VAL A 111 6.41 -19.07 3.96
CA VAL A 111 7.51 -18.83 4.91
C VAL A 111 8.05 -17.41 4.70
N ARG A 112 8.00 -16.54 5.72
CA ARG A 112 8.64 -15.20 5.68
C ARG A 112 10.16 -15.34 5.60
N ALA A 113 10.76 -14.78 4.56
CA ALA A 113 12.19 -14.92 4.32
C ALA A 113 13.05 -13.96 5.20
N LEU A 114 13.48 -14.39 6.40
CA LEU A 114 14.88 -14.35 6.91
C LEU A 114 15.00 -14.73 8.42
N PRO A 115 16.15 -15.25 8.91
CA PRO A 115 17.21 -16.00 8.24
C PRO A 115 17.18 -17.50 8.59
N PRO A 116 17.91 -18.32 7.81
CA PRO A 116 18.04 -19.74 8.06
C PRO A 116 19.01 -19.99 9.22
N VAL A 117 18.49 -20.20 10.43
CA VAL A 117 19.32 -20.85 11.46
C VAL A 117 19.41 -22.37 11.21
N LEU A 118 18.64 -22.91 10.25
CA LEU A 118 18.52 -24.35 9.98
C LEU A 118 18.30 -24.74 8.50
N THR A 119 18.77 -23.98 7.50
CA THR A 119 18.85 -24.54 6.13
C THR A 119 20.17 -25.27 5.96
N TRP A 120 20.19 -26.55 6.35
CA TRP A 120 21.22 -27.50 5.96
C TRP A 120 21.47 -27.44 4.44
N PRO A 121 22.72 -27.65 3.97
CA PRO A 121 23.01 -27.61 2.54
C PRO A 121 22.35 -28.84 1.88
N GLY A 122 21.17 -28.67 1.29
CA GLY A 122 20.54 -29.76 0.53
C GLY A 122 19.05 -29.70 0.23
N SER A 123 18.26 -28.84 0.88
CA SER A 123 16.80 -28.81 0.67
C SER A 123 16.32 -27.41 0.27
N PHE A 124 16.38 -27.11 -1.03
CA PHE A 124 15.54 -26.08 -1.63
C PHE A 124 14.09 -26.57 -1.58
N PRO A 125 13.17 -25.94 -0.81
CA PRO A 125 11.75 -26.18 -1.03
C PRO A 125 11.41 -25.49 -2.35
N ARG A 126 11.05 -26.28 -3.37
CA ARG A 126 10.41 -25.74 -4.57
C ARG A 126 9.05 -25.18 -4.17
N THR A 127 9.00 -23.92 -3.72
CA THR A 127 7.78 -23.10 -3.80
C THR A 127 7.51 -22.84 -5.27
N ARG A 128 6.97 -23.86 -5.94
CA ARG A 128 6.43 -23.76 -7.29
C ARG A 128 5.09 -23.03 -7.16
N ILE A 129 5.13 -21.71 -7.07
CA ILE A 129 3.96 -20.87 -7.38
C ILE A 129 3.61 -21.19 -8.83
N HIS A 130 2.55 -21.98 -9.00
CA HIS A 130 2.13 -22.49 -10.30
C HIS A 130 1.50 -21.33 -11.09
N ILE A 131 2.33 -20.53 -11.77
CA ILE A 131 1.92 -19.49 -12.73
C ILE A 131 0.97 -20.07 -13.83
N SER A 132 0.92 -21.40 -14.01
CA SER A 132 0.02 -22.05 -14.97
C SER A 132 -1.49 -21.98 -14.63
N LEU A 133 -1.90 -21.52 -13.45
CA LEU A 133 -3.33 -21.33 -13.14
C LEU A 133 -3.88 -19.95 -13.59
N LEU A 134 -3.02 -19.00 -13.93
CA LEU A 134 -3.42 -17.67 -14.42
C LEU A 134 -3.50 -17.57 -15.95
N TYR A 135 -2.92 -18.52 -16.70
CA TYR A 135 -3.00 -18.52 -18.17
C TYR A 135 -4.19 -19.32 -18.75
N LYS A 136 -4.83 -20.20 -17.97
CA LYS A 136 -5.92 -21.08 -18.46
C LYS A 136 -7.33 -20.46 -18.45
N ARG A 137 -7.49 -19.16 -18.16
CA ARG A 137 -8.82 -18.50 -18.08
C ARG A 137 -9.03 -17.31 -19.00
N LEU A 138 -8.26 -17.18 -20.08
CA LEU A 138 -8.57 -16.24 -21.17
C LEU A 138 -8.59 -16.97 -22.52
N PRO A 139 -9.75 -17.27 -23.10
CA PRO A 139 -9.84 -17.69 -24.48
C PRO A 139 -9.60 -16.45 -25.36
N TRP A 140 -8.33 -16.16 -25.67
CA TRP A 140 -8.02 -15.16 -26.67
C TRP A 140 -8.27 -15.76 -28.06
N ARG A 141 -9.39 -15.37 -28.70
CA ARG A 141 -9.67 -15.66 -30.12
C ARG A 141 -9.01 -14.58 -30.98
N PRO A 142 -8.12 -14.92 -31.93
CA PRO A 142 -7.65 -13.94 -32.91
C PRO A 142 -8.81 -13.44 -33.79
N PRO A 143 -8.83 -12.15 -34.17
CA PRO A 143 -9.81 -11.63 -35.12
C PRO A 143 -9.60 -12.27 -36.50
N SER A 144 -10.65 -12.92 -37.02
CA SER A 144 -10.69 -13.40 -38.40
C SER A 144 -10.60 -12.22 -39.35
N ARG A 145 -9.56 -12.21 -40.18
CA ARG A 145 -9.39 -11.28 -41.30
C ARG A 145 -10.55 -11.53 -42.29
N GLN A 146 -11.54 -10.65 -42.32
CA GLN A 146 -12.54 -10.63 -43.39
C GLN A 146 -11.92 -9.83 -44.55
N SER A 147 -11.65 -10.54 -45.64
CA SER A 147 -11.42 -9.99 -46.99
C SER A 147 -12.75 -9.76 -47.68
#